data_AF-G8E040-F1
#
_entry.id   AF-G8E040-F1
#
_cell.length_a   1.000
_cell.length_b   1.000
_cell.length_c   1.000
_cell.angle_alpha   90.00
_cell.angle_beta   90.00
_cell.angle_gamma   90.00
#
_symmetry.space_group_name_H-M   'P 1'
#
loop_
_entity.id
_entity.type
_entity.pdbx_description
1 polymer ?
#
loop_
_entity_poly.entity_id
_entity_poly.type
_entity_poly.pdbx_seq_one_letter_code
_entity_poly.pdbx_strand_id
1 'polypeptide(L)'
;PRYQIGESFAHPVVPALQESGALAKVLASPCWVKKFGGVYAWDPGRPSVALFDQAPFEKDGVHRWTMHVDRAEFDHILLDHAADVGVEVFQGVAVTAYEPGGHGGLVRLGDGRAVRAGYFVDASGRQSGVSAARNKRGWLSNFRNIAIWQHFTGGVHTQNLAEDWNPFTADNLSPIGCFAFRGGW
;
A
#
# COMPACT_ATOMS: atom_id res chain seq x y z
N PRO A 1 7.91 -3.30 -12.82
CA PRO A 1 6.57 -3.49 -12.22
C PRO A 1 6.22 -4.98 -11.99
N ARG A 2 5.73 -5.33 -10.80
CA ARG A 2 5.24 -6.69 -10.48
C ARG A 2 3.91 -6.61 -9.74
N TYR A 3 3.04 -7.59 -9.97
CA TYR A 3 1.76 -7.65 -9.27
C TYR A 3 1.93 -7.82 -7.75
N GLN A 4 1.06 -7.15 -6.98
CA GLN A 4 0.97 -7.26 -5.52
C GLN A 4 -0.41 -6.80 -5.02
N ILE A 5 -1.02 -7.54 -4.10
CA ILE A 5 -2.27 -7.11 -3.42
C ILE A 5 -1.99 -6.08 -2.31
N GLY A 6 -2.99 -5.28 -1.98
CA GLY A 6 -2.93 -4.22 -0.97
C GLY A 6 -2.96 -2.85 -1.62
N GLU A 7 -4.11 -2.52 -2.19
CA GLU A 7 -4.33 -1.40 -3.11
C GLU A 7 -5.01 -0.20 -2.43
N SER A 8 -5.46 -0.34 -1.19
CA SER A 8 -6.19 0.69 -0.44
C SER A 8 -5.35 1.19 0.72
N PHE A 9 -4.86 2.43 0.64
CA PHE A 9 -4.05 3.01 1.71
C PHE A 9 -4.86 3.73 2.78
N ALA A 10 -4.17 4.13 3.85
CA ALA A 10 -4.62 5.06 4.87
C ALA A 10 -3.94 6.42 4.66
N HIS A 11 -4.50 7.49 5.22
CA HIS A 11 -4.00 8.87 5.02
C HIS A 11 -2.52 9.10 5.41
N PRO A 12 -1.88 8.36 6.35
CA PRO A 12 -0.46 8.57 6.65
C PRO A 12 0.50 8.30 5.48
N VAL A 13 0.05 7.61 4.41
CA VAL A 13 0.89 7.39 3.23
C VAL A 13 1.23 8.69 2.49
N VAL A 14 0.31 9.67 2.47
CA VAL A 14 0.48 10.89 1.68
C VAL A 14 1.62 11.76 2.22
N PRO A 15 1.70 12.04 3.54
CA PRO A 15 2.85 12.73 4.11
C PRO A 15 4.18 11.99 3.86
N ALA A 16 4.20 10.65 3.99
CA ALA A 16 5.42 9.86 3.76
C ALA A 16 5.91 9.94 2.29
N LEU A 17 4.98 9.93 1.33
CA LEU A 17 5.30 10.13 -0.09
C LEU A 17 5.76 11.56 -0.39
N GLN A 18 5.21 12.54 0.32
CA GLN A 18 5.58 13.94 0.17
C GLN A 18 7.00 14.18 0.70
N GLU A 19 7.30 13.64 1.87
CA GLU A 19 8.62 13.73 2.50
C GLU A 19 9.69 13.00 1.67
N SER A 20 9.36 11.85 1.07
CA SER A 20 10.28 11.17 0.16
C SER A 20 10.51 11.90 -1.16
N GLY A 21 9.64 12.85 -1.53
CA GLY A 21 9.66 13.52 -2.83
C GLY A 21 8.98 12.74 -3.96
N ALA A 22 8.44 11.55 -3.68
CA ALA A 22 7.81 10.70 -4.69
C ALA A 22 6.36 11.08 -5.00
N LEU A 23 5.68 11.83 -4.11
CA LEU A 23 4.25 12.14 -4.23
C LEU A 23 3.90 12.75 -5.59
N ALA A 24 4.68 13.72 -6.08
CA ALA A 24 4.41 14.37 -7.35
C ALA A 24 4.40 13.39 -8.55
N LYS A 25 5.31 12.40 -8.53
CA LYS A 25 5.37 11.36 -9.58
C LYS A 25 4.17 10.42 -9.53
N VAL A 26 3.74 10.04 -8.32
CA VAL A 26 2.52 9.24 -8.14
C VAL A 26 1.30 9.99 -8.63
N LEU A 27 1.16 11.28 -8.25
CA LEU A 27 0.01 12.09 -8.64
C LEU A 27 -0.06 12.36 -10.15
N ALA A 28 1.07 12.32 -10.86
CA ALA A 28 1.14 12.46 -12.31
C ALA A 28 0.76 11.17 -13.08
N SER A 29 0.70 10.03 -12.41
CA SER A 29 0.33 8.75 -13.01
C SER A 29 -1.18 8.49 -12.90
N PRO A 30 -1.78 7.73 -13.86
CA PRO A 30 -3.15 7.24 -13.73
C PRO A 30 -3.30 6.07 -12.74
N CYS A 31 -2.22 5.63 -12.07
CA CYS A 31 -2.22 4.45 -11.20
C CYS A 31 -3.02 4.62 -9.91
N TRP A 32 -3.68 5.76 -9.68
CA TRP A 32 -4.31 6.05 -8.40
C TRP A 32 -5.68 6.70 -8.54
N VAL A 33 -6.50 6.51 -7.50
CA VAL A 33 -7.78 7.18 -7.32
C VAL A 33 -7.83 7.74 -5.91
N LYS A 34 -8.29 8.98 -5.76
CA LYS A 34 -8.40 9.63 -4.45
C LYS A 34 -9.40 8.89 -3.56
N LYS A 35 -9.06 8.77 -2.27
CA LYS A 35 -9.86 8.12 -1.23
C LYS A 35 -10.00 9.04 -0.02
N PHE A 36 -11.24 9.25 0.42
CA PHE A 36 -11.58 10.12 1.56
C PHE A 36 -12.09 9.38 2.79
N GLY A 37 -12.23 8.05 2.72
CA GLY A 37 -12.71 7.27 3.85
C GLY A 37 -13.12 5.86 3.47
N GLY A 38 -14.06 5.31 4.23
CA GLY A 38 -14.63 4.00 4.02
C GLY A 38 -16.12 3.93 4.33
N VAL A 39 -16.80 3.05 3.62
CA VAL A 39 -18.19 2.64 3.86
C VAL A 39 -18.16 1.19 4.29
N TYR A 40 -18.84 0.86 5.38
CA TYR A 40 -18.85 -0.46 5.97
C TYR A 40 -20.29 -0.95 6.12
N ALA A 41 -20.62 -2.05 5.45
CA ALA A 41 -21.93 -2.67 5.53
C ALA A 41 -21.78 -4.10 6.07
N TRP A 42 -21.69 -4.21 7.40
CA TRP A 42 -21.72 -5.51 8.10
C TRP A 42 -23.15 -6.01 8.32
N ASP A 43 -24.06 -5.09 8.63
CA ASP A 43 -25.50 -5.28 8.50
C ASP A 43 -25.93 -4.57 7.20
N PRO A 44 -26.39 -5.31 6.16
CA PRO A 44 -26.80 -4.71 4.90
C PRO A 44 -27.87 -3.62 5.04
N GLY A 45 -28.70 -3.67 6.09
CA GLY A 45 -29.73 -2.66 6.33
C GLY A 45 -29.22 -1.39 7.01
N ARG A 46 -27.96 -1.36 7.47
CA ARG A 46 -27.40 -0.28 8.30
C ARG A 46 -25.92 -0.03 7.97
N PRO A 47 -25.61 0.51 6.77
CA PRO A 47 -24.23 0.88 6.44
C PRO A 47 -23.73 2.00 7.36
N SER A 48 -22.45 1.94 7.73
CA SER A 48 -21.75 3.03 8.42
C SER A 48 -20.75 3.68 7.48
N VAL A 49 -20.56 4.99 7.64
CA VAL A 49 -19.63 5.80 6.85
C VAL A 49 -18.61 6.41 7.80
N ALA A 50 -17.33 6.27 7.47
CA ALA A 50 -16.22 6.90 8.17
C ALA A 50 -15.38 7.67 7.17
N LEU A 51 -15.49 8.99 7.20
CA LEU A 51 -14.68 9.91 6.39
C LEU A 51 -13.52 10.43 7.23
N PHE A 52 -12.39 10.69 6.58
CA PHE A 52 -11.27 11.35 7.23
C PHE A 52 -11.60 12.83 7.47
N ASP A 53 -11.31 13.31 8.67
CA ASP A 53 -11.53 14.71 9.04
C ASP A 53 -10.60 15.64 8.25
N GLN A 54 -11.12 16.46 7.35
CA GLN A 54 -10.28 17.37 6.56
C GLN A 54 -10.01 18.70 7.29
N ALA A 55 -10.84 19.08 8.27
CA ALA A 55 -10.80 20.40 8.90
C ALA A 55 -9.45 20.75 9.56
N PRO A 56 -8.71 19.81 10.18
CA PRO A 56 -7.43 20.14 10.80
C PRO A 56 -6.32 20.52 9.81
N PHE A 57 -6.48 20.28 8.50
CA PHE A 57 -5.48 20.66 7.49
C PHE A 57 -5.13 22.15 7.55
N GLU A 58 -6.11 23.03 7.78
CA GLU A 58 -5.87 24.47 7.88
C GLU A 58 -4.95 24.83 9.05
N LYS A 59 -4.85 23.96 10.07
CA LYS A 59 -4.04 24.18 11.27
C LYS A 59 -2.62 23.61 11.14
N ASP A 60 -2.46 22.47 10.46
CA ASP A 60 -1.18 21.75 10.43
C ASP A 60 -0.60 21.47 9.04
N GLY A 61 -1.34 21.77 7.97
CA GLY A 61 -0.92 21.51 6.59
C GLY A 61 -0.84 20.02 6.22
N VAL A 62 -1.37 19.11 7.05
CA VAL A 62 -1.28 17.67 6.83
C VAL A 62 -2.52 17.15 6.12
N HIS A 63 -2.34 16.65 4.90
CA HIS A 63 -3.41 16.07 4.11
C HIS A 63 -4.01 14.83 4.81
N ARG A 64 -5.34 14.84 4.96
CA ARG A 64 -6.11 13.73 5.54
C ARG A 64 -6.93 12.99 4.50
N TRP A 65 -6.44 12.91 3.27
CA TRP A 65 -6.96 12.01 2.24
C TRP A 65 -5.90 10.96 1.92
N THR A 66 -6.27 9.94 1.16
CA THR A 66 -5.35 8.89 0.72
C THR A 66 -5.70 8.43 -0.68
N MET A 67 -5.14 7.31 -1.12
CA MET A 67 -5.30 6.80 -2.47
C MET A 67 -5.60 5.29 -2.49
N HIS A 68 -6.42 4.90 -3.45
CA HIS A 68 -6.40 3.57 -4.04
C HIS A 68 -5.35 3.54 -5.14
N VAL A 69 -4.59 2.45 -5.28
CA VAL A 69 -3.53 2.35 -6.29
C VAL A 69 -3.50 1.03 -7.03
N ASP A 70 -3.08 1.05 -8.29
CA ASP A 70 -2.46 -0.10 -8.93
C ASP A 70 -1.05 -0.26 -8.35
N ARG A 71 -0.84 -1.37 -7.62
CA ARG A 71 0.42 -1.64 -6.94
C ARG A 71 1.59 -1.91 -7.86
N ALA A 72 1.36 -2.46 -9.06
CA ALA A 72 2.45 -2.77 -9.97
C ALA A 72 3.10 -1.49 -10.51
N GLU A 73 2.27 -0.50 -10.86
CA GLU A 73 2.73 0.82 -11.31
C GLU A 73 3.20 1.68 -10.14
N PHE A 74 2.44 1.73 -9.04
CA PHE A 74 2.82 2.50 -7.85
C PHE A 74 4.18 2.07 -7.29
N ASP A 75 4.41 0.77 -7.05
CA ASP A 75 5.69 0.28 -6.53
C ASP A 75 6.84 0.57 -7.50
N HIS A 76 6.57 0.56 -8.81
CA HIS A 76 7.57 0.87 -9.83
C HIS A 76 7.95 2.35 -9.82
N ILE A 77 6.98 3.25 -9.73
CA ILE A 77 7.22 4.70 -9.59
C ILE A 77 8.08 4.99 -8.37
N LEU A 78 7.80 4.33 -7.23
CA LEU A 78 8.60 4.51 -6.02
C LEU A 78 10.03 3.98 -6.17
N LEU A 79 10.19 2.83 -6.83
CA LEU A 79 11.50 2.23 -7.06
C LEU A 79 12.35 3.08 -8.02
N ASP A 80 11.74 3.58 -9.09
CA ASP A 80 12.40 4.46 -10.06
C ASP A 80 12.74 5.80 -9.41
N HIS A 81 11.83 6.34 -8.58
CA HIS A 81 12.12 7.54 -7.80
C HIS A 81 13.33 7.34 -6.87
N ALA A 82 13.47 6.18 -6.22
CA ALA A 82 14.64 5.89 -5.40
C ALA A 82 15.94 5.94 -6.22
N ALA A 83 15.93 5.39 -7.45
CA ALA A 83 17.07 5.48 -8.36
C ALA A 83 17.39 6.93 -8.75
N ASP A 84 16.36 7.72 -9.06
CA ASP A 84 16.51 9.13 -9.45
C ASP A 84 17.13 10.00 -8.34
N VAL A 85 16.94 9.62 -7.06
CA VAL A 85 17.56 10.31 -5.91
C VAL A 85 18.88 9.68 -5.45
N GLY A 86 19.47 8.79 -6.27
CA GLY A 86 20.83 8.28 -6.10
C GLY A 86 20.95 6.91 -5.43
N VAL A 87 19.86 6.17 -5.25
CA VAL A 87 19.92 4.78 -4.74
C VAL A 87 20.35 3.83 -5.86
N GLU A 88 21.33 2.97 -5.59
CA GLU A 88 21.64 1.84 -6.48
C GLU A 88 20.54 0.78 -6.41
N VAL A 89 19.76 0.66 -7.48
CA VAL A 89 18.65 -0.30 -7.58
C VAL A 89 19.04 -1.49 -8.46
N PHE A 90 18.93 -2.70 -7.90
CA PHE A 90 19.13 -3.95 -8.63
C PHE A 90 17.80 -4.70 -8.76
N GLN A 91 17.26 -4.79 -9.98
CA GLN A 91 16.07 -5.58 -10.28
C GLN A 91 16.46 -6.98 -10.81
N GLY A 92 15.63 -7.98 -10.56
CA GLY A 92 15.90 -9.37 -10.97
C GLY A 92 17.00 -10.06 -10.17
N VAL A 93 17.51 -9.43 -9.10
CA VAL A 93 18.60 -9.94 -8.27
C VAL A 93 18.07 -10.27 -6.88
N ALA A 94 17.89 -11.55 -6.60
CA ALA A 94 17.42 -12.00 -5.28
C ALA A 94 18.55 -11.90 -4.24
N VAL A 95 18.21 -11.48 -3.02
CA VAL A 95 19.10 -11.67 -1.87
C VAL A 95 18.89 -13.08 -1.33
N THR A 96 19.96 -13.86 -1.24
CA THR A 96 19.89 -15.28 -0.84
C THR A 96 20.35 -15.52 0.60
N ALA A 97 21.26 -14.68 1.10
CA ALA A 97 21.73 -14.77 2.47
C ALA A 97 22.24 -13.42 3.01
N TYR A 98 22.20 -13.27 4.32
CA TYR A 98 22.86 -12.20 5.05
C TYR A 98 23.67 -12.79 6.21
N GLU A 99 24.95 -12.42 6.27
CA GLU A 99 25.92 -12.86 7.26
C GLU A 99 26.41 -11.63 8.07
N PRO A 100 25.87 -11.35 9.28
CA PRO A 100 26.32 -10.22 10.07
C PRO A 100 27.74 -10.46 10.59
N GLY A 101 28.53 -9.39 10.67
CA GLY A 101 29.85 -9.34 11.29
C GLY A 101 29.99 -8.14 12.22
N GLY A 102 31.18 -7.95 12.79
CA GLY A 102 31.44 -6.92 13.81
C GLY A 102 31.30 -5.46 13.33
N HIS A 103 31.43 -5.20 12.03
CA HIS A 103 31.33 -3.86 11.43
C HIS A 103 30.37 -3.84 10.23
N GLY A 104 29.21 -4.48 10.39
CA GLY A 104 28.26 -4.73 9.30
C GLY A 104 28.37 -6.16 8.77
N GLY A 105 27.58 -6.48 7.76
CA GLY A 105 27.45 -7.84 7.26
C GLY A 105 27.71 -7.99 5.75
N LEU A 106 27.80 -9.24 5.33
CA LEU A 106 27.90 -9.63 3.93
C LEU A 106 26.53 -10.07 3.42
N VAL A 107 26.06 -9.46 2.33
CA VAL A 107 24.83 -9.81 1.62
C VAL A 107 25.21 -10.64 0.41
N ARG A 108 24.65 -11.84 0.26
CA ARG A 108 24.82 -12.69 -0.92
C ARG A 108 23.67 -12.50 -1.89
N LEU A 109 24.01 -12.35 -3.16
CA LEU A 109 23.05 -12.18 -4.25
C LEU A 109 22.92 -13.49 -5.04
N GLY A 110 21.76 -13.69 -5.66
CA GLY A 110 21.44 -14.90 -6.44
C GLY A 110 22.24 -15.04 -7.72
N ASP A 111 22.94 -13.99 -8.15
CA ASP A 111 23.83 -13.99 -9.31
C ASP A 111 25.31 -14.25 -8.95
N GLY A 112 25.58 -14.61 -7.69
CA GLY A 112 26.92 -14.93 -7.20
C GLY A 112 27.72 -13.74 -6.67
N ARG A 113 27.24 -12.50 -6.84
CA ARG A 113 27.87 -11.32 -6.23
C ARG A 113 27.67 -11.31 -4.71
N ALA A 114 28.55 -10.57 -4.03
CA ALA A 114 28.42 -10.29 -2.61
C ALA A 114 28.69 -8.81 -2.32
N VAL A 115 27.89 -8.22 -1.44
CA VAL A 115 27.96 -6.80 -1.09
C VAL A 115 28.15 -6.67 0.42
N ARG A 116 29.08 -5.81 0.85
CA ARG A 116 29.22 -5.46 2.26
C ARG A 116 28.33 -4.26 2.58
N ALA A 117 27.59 -4.35 3.68
CA ALA A 117 26.73 -3.26 4.15
C ALA A 117 26.91 -3.06 5.65
N GLY A 118 26.96 -1.79 6.09
CA GLY A 118 26.96 -1.44 7.51
C GLY A 118 25.64 -1.78 8.21
N TYR A 119 24.54 -1.67 7.47
CA TYR A 119 23.19 -2.00 7.91
C TYR A 119 22.46 -2.82 6.86
N PHE A 120 21.63 -3.75 7.30
CA PHE A 120 20.77 -4.55 6.44
C PHE A 120 19.32 -4.42 6.90
N VAL A 121 18.45 -4.01 5.99
CA VAL A 121 17.00 -3.88 6.22
C VAL A 121 16.29 -4.92 5.36
N ASP A 122 15.60 -5.87 5.99
CA ASP A 122 14.79 -6.85 5.27
C ASP A 122 13.41 -6.27 4.94
N ALA A 123 13.26 -5.76 3.72
CA ALA A 123 12.01 -5.26 3.16
C ALA A 123 11.32 -6.28 2.22
N SER A 124 11.61 -7.58 2.33
CA SER A 124 11.08 -8.63 1.44
C SER A 124 9.60 -9.01 1.68
N GLY A 125 8.91 -8.25 2.52
CA GLY A 125 7.48 -8.41 2.81
C GLY A 125 7.16 -9.77 3.44
N ARG A 126 6.00 -10.34 3.08
CA ARG A 126 5.48 -11.59 3.69
C ARG A 126 6.39 -12.80 3.48
N GLN A 127 7.24 -12.84 2.47
CA GLN A 127 8.14 -13.98 2.31
C GLN A 127 9.24 -13.97 3.38
N SER A 128 9.74 -12.78 3.76
CA SER A 128 10.77 -12.57 4.78
C SER A 128 11.99 -13.48 4.53
N GLY A 129 12.46 -13.55 3.28
CA GLY A 129 13.26 -14.66 2.76
C GLY A 129 14.53 -14.94 3.56
N VAL A 130 15.21 -13.90 4.04
CA VAL A 130 16.49 -14.04 4.78
C VAL A 130 16.29 -13.95 6.29
N SER A 131 15.40 -13.08 6.76
CA SER A 131 15.14 -12.94 8.21
C SER A 131 14.34 -14.09 8.81
N ALA A 132 13.50 -14.79 8.04
CA ALA A 132 12.68 -15.90 8.54
C ALA A 132 13.52 -17.08 9.04
N ALA A 133 14.72 -17.28 8.49
CA ALA A 133 15.65 -18.31 8.96
C ALA A 133 16.16 -18.02 10.39
N ARG A 134 16.15 -16.75 10.81
CA ARG A 134 16.65 -16.30 12.11
C ARG A 134 15.54 -15.99 13.11
N ASN A 135 14.37 -15.57 12.62
CA ASN A 135 13.24 -15.17 13.45
C ASN A 135 12.05 -16.07 13.14
N LYS A 136 11.69 -16.94 14.10
CA LYS A 136 10.46 -17.72 14.01
C LYS A 136 9.27 -16.77 14.08
N ARG A 137 8.48 -16.73 13.00
CA ARG A 137 7.21 -16.00 12.99
C ARG A 137 6.18 -16.75 13.83
N GLY A 138 5.65 -16.06 14.84
CA GLY A 138 4.48 -16.50 15.58
C GLY A 138 3.21 -15.90 14.99
N TRP A 139 2.09 -16.62 15.11
CA TRP A 139 0.78 -16.02 14.91
C TRP A 139 0.47 -15.10 16.09
N LEU A 140 0.12 -13.85 15.81
CA LEU A 140 -0.28 -12.88 16.84
C LEU A 140 -1.72 -13.06 17.32
N SER A 141 -2.55 -13.82 16.58
CA SER A 141 -3.95 -14.01 16.89
C SER A 141 -4.52 -15.29 16.27
N ASN A 142 -5.77 -15.59 16.64
CA ASN A 142 -6.56 -16.64 16.01
C ASN A 142 -7.15 -16.24 14.65
N PHE A 143 -6.91 -15.01 14.17
CA PHE A 143 -7.37 -14.56 12.86
C PHE A 143 -6.54 -15.20 11.75
N ARG A 144 -6.95 -16.42 11.38
CA ARG A 144 -6.35 -17.24 10.32
C ARG A 144 -7.22 -17.17 9.07
N ASN A 145 -7.47 -15.94 8.64
CA ASN A 145 -8.37 -15.67 7.51
C ASN A 145 -7.66 -15.97 6.19
N ILE A 146 -8.45 -16.40 5.21
CA ILE A 146 -8.04 -16.56 3.81
C ILE A 146 -8.72 -15.43 3.04
N ALA A 147 -7.97 -14.79 2.14
CA ALA A 147 -8.51 -13.82 1.20
C ALA A 147 -8.54 -14.44 -0.20
N ILE A 148 -9.64 -14.21 -0.92
CA ILE A 148 -9.80 -14.49 -2.34
C ILE A 148 -10.22 -13.16 -2.97
N TRP A 149 -9.61 -12.79 -4.08
CA TRP A 149 -9.85 -11.50 -4.72
C TRP A 149 -9.73 -11.64 -6.23
N GLN A 150 -10.37 -10.71 -6.95
CA GLN A 150 -10.35 -10.58 -8.40
C GLN A 150 -10.54 -9.10 -8.76
N HIS A 151 -10.10 -8.72 -9.96
CA HIS A 151 -10.37 -7.40 -10.54
C HIS A 151 -11.55 -7.49 -11.50
N PHE A 152 -12.42 -6.49 -11.44
CA PHE A 152 -13.59 -6.36 -12.33
C PHE A 152 -13.43 -5.12 -13.19
N THR A 153 -13.68 -5.25 -14.49
CA THR A 153 -13.65 -4.14 -15.46
C THR A 153 -15.06 -3.69 -15.83
N GLY A 154 -15.20 -2.46 -16.31
CA GLY A 154 -16.50 -1.91 -16.73
C GLY A 154 -17.39 -1.43 -15.58
N GLY A 155 -16.83 -1.30 -14.37
CA GLY A 155 -17.50 -0.62 -13.27
C GLY A 155 -17.71 0.87 -13.58
N VAL A 156 -18.77 1.45 -13.03
CA VAL A 156 -19.04 2.89 -13.09
C VAL A 156 -18.63 3.49 -11.75
N HIS A 157 -18.03 4.68 -11.76
CA HIS A 157 -17.70 5.37 -10.52
C HIS A 157 -18.98 5.71 -9.76
N THR A 158 -19.08 5.28 -8.51
CA THR A 158 -20.25 5.51 -7.66
C THR A 158 -20.59 7.00 -7.57
N GLN A 159 -19.60 7.89 -7.54
CA GLN A 159 -19.81 9.35 -7.52
C GLN A 159 -20.59 9.91 -8.74
N ASN A 160 -20.68 9.15 -9.84
CA ASN A 160 -21.40 9.54 -11.05
C ASN A 160 -22.85 8.98 -11.10
N LEU A 161 -23.27 8.20 -10.09
CA LEU A 161 -24.62 7.63 -10.03
C LEU A 161 -25.55 8.60 -9.31
N ALA A 162 -26.42 9.29 -10.06
CA ALA A 162 -27.40 10.23 -9.51
C ALA A 162 -28.59 9.47 -8.88
N GLU A 163 -28.43 9.06 -7.63
CA GLU A 163 -29.42 8.27 -6.89
C GLU A 163 -29.61 8.85 -5.48
N ASP A 164 -30.85 8.84 -4.97
CA ASP A 164 -31.20 9.43 -3.67
C ASP A 164 -30.47 8.76 -2.48
N TRP A 165 -30.06 7.50 -2.66
CA TRP A 165 -29.30 6.75 -1.66
C TRP A 165 -27.79 7.03 -1.69
N ASN A 166 -27.29 7.82 -2.65
CA ASN A 166 -25.86 7.97 -2.92
C ASN A 166 -25.28 9.29 -2.34
N PRO A 167 -24.73 9.26 -1.11
CA PRO A 167 -24.17 10.44 -0.48
C PRO A 167 -22.86 10.92 -1.13
N PHE A 168 -22.27 10.16 -2.06
CA PHE A 168 -20.96 10.45 -2.65
C PHE A 168 -21.01 11.41 -3.84
N THR A 169 -22.21 11.72 -4.34
CA THR A 169 -22.42 12.61 -5.49
C THR A 169 -22.15 14.09 -5.17
N ALA A 170 -22.52 14.55 -3.97
CA ALA A 170 -22.49 15.97 -3.61
C ALA A 170 -21.06 16.53 -3.45
N ASP A 171 -20.16 15.74 -2.86
CA ASP A 171 -18.83 16.21 -2.44
C ASP A 171 -17.66 15.51 -3.15
N ASN A 172 -17.95 14.64 -4.14
CA ASN A 172 -16.95 13.85 -4.87
C ASN A 172 -16.01 13.05 -3.93
N LEU A 173 -16.57 12.55 -2.83
CA LEU A 173 -15.83 11.83 -1.79
C LEU A 173 -15.85 10.34 -2.09
N SER A 174 -14.86 9.87 -2.85
CA SER A 174 -14.67 8.43 -3.13
C SER A 174 -14.20 7.68 -1.87
N PRO A 175 -14.94 6.68 -1.37
CA PRO A 175 -14.51 5.83 -0.26
C PRO A 175 -14.10 4.42 -0.74
N ILE A 176 -13.48 3.64 0.14
CA ILE A 176 -13.48 2.18 -0.02
C ILE A 176 -14.82 1.61 0.45
N GLY A 177 -15.40 0.67 -0.30
CA GLY A 177 -16.53 -0.13 0.16
C GLY A 177 -16.09 -1.45 0.80
N CYS A 178 -16.61 -1.76 1.98
CA CYS A 178 -16.42 -3.02 2.69
C CYS A 178 -17.80 -3.63 2.96
N PHE A 179 -18.12 -4.77 2.34
CA PHE A 179 -19.47 -5.34 2.37
C PHE A 179 -19.40 -6.79 2.81
N ALA A 180 -20.13 -7.15 3.87
CA ALA A 180 -20.33 -8.55 4.21
C ALA A 180 -21.45 -9.14 3.35
N PHE A 181 -21.34 -10.43 3.04
CA PHE A 181 -22.35 -11.18 2.31
C PHE A 181 -22.74 -12.45 3.07
N ARG A 182 -23.90 -13.02 2.75
CA ARG A 182 -24.40 -14.21 3.45
C ARG A 182 -23.42 -15.37 3.25
N GLY A 183 -22.70 -15.75 4.30
CA GLY A 183 -21.68 -16.80 4.29
C GLY A 183 -20.22 -16.32 4.31
N GLY A 184 -19.97 -15.01 4.41
CA GLY A 184 -18.61 -14.47 4.49
C GLY A 184 -18.53 -12.96 4.79
N TRP A 185 -17.31 -12.47 4.79
CA TRP A 185 -16.95 -11.05 4.72
C TRP A 185 -16.35 -10.78 3.36
#